data_AF-A0A2S1PGY7-F1
#
_entry.id   AF-A0A2S1PGY7-F1
#
_cell.length_a   1.000
_cell.length_b   1.000
_cell.length_c   1.000
_cell.angle_alpha   90.00
_cell.angle_beta   90.00
_cell.angle_gamma   90.00
#
_symmetry.space_group_name_H-M   'P 1'
#
loop_
_entity.id
_entity.type
_entity.pdbx_description
1 polymer ?
#
loop_
_entity_poly.entity_id
_entity_poly.type
_entity_poly.pdbx_seq_one_letter_code
_entity_poly.pdbx_strand_id
1 'polypeptide(L)'
;LLHRGYPIEQLAEQSDYLETCYLLLNGELPTAEQKAQFVAVVKNHTMVHEQLKTFFNGFRRDAHPMAVMCGVVGALSAFYHDSLDINNPQHREISAVRLVAKMPTLAAMVYKYSMGQPMMYPRNDLSYAENFLHMM
;
A
#
# COMPACT_ATOMS: atom_id res chain seq x y z
N LEU A 1 18.11 11.69 12.08
CA LEU A 1 17.39 11.55 10.78
C LEU A 1 16.20 12.51 10.80
N LEU A 2 16.00 13.28 9.73
CA LEU A 2 14.85 14.19 9.59
C LEU A 2 14.04 13.81 8.35
N HIS A 3 12.72 13.85 8.44
CA HIS A 3 11.82 13.76 7.28
C HIS A 3 11.16 15.12 7.07
N ARG A 4 11.49 15.78 5.94
CA ARG A 4 10.98 17.13 5.61
C ARG A 4 11.19 18.17 6.74
N GLY A 5 12.27 18.02 7.50
CA GLY A 5 12.61 18.91 8.63
C GLY A 5 12.15 18.41 10.01
N TYR A 6 11.25 17.42 10.06
CA TYR A 6 10.75 16.86 11.32
C TYR A 6 11.64 15.71 11.82
N PRO A 7 12.06 15.71 13.11
CA PRO A 7 12.79 14.59 13.72
C PRO A 7 12.00 13.28 13.67
N ILE A 8 12.68 12.18 13.31
CA ILE A 8 12.05 10.86 13.20
C ILE A 8 11.40 10.39 14.51
N GLU A 9 11.99 10.71 15.66
CA GLU A 9 11.46 10.38 16.99
C GLU A 9 10.11 11.04 17.24
N GLN A 10 9.97 12.31 16.82
CA GLN A 10 8.71 13.04 16.96
C GLN A 10 7.62 12.43 16.07
N LEU A 11 7.96 12.07 14.83
CA LEU A 11 7.01 11.41 13.93
C LEU A 11 6.60 10.03 14.45
N ALA A 12 7.53 9.27 15.03
CA ALA A 12 7.25 7.95 15.57
C ALA A 12 6.36 7.97 16.83
N GLU A 13 6.50 8.99 17.67
CA GLU A 13 5.73 9.11 18.92
C GLU A 13 4.39 9.85 18.74
N GLN A 14 4.34 10.85 17.86
CA GLN A 14 3.24 11.81 17.80
C GLN A 14 2.44 11.78 16.49
N SER A 15 2.90 11.05 15.48
CA SER A 15 2.23 10.93 14.18
C SER A 15 1.79 9.49 13.93
N ASP A 16 1.02 9.29 12.86
CA ASP A 16 0.68 7.96 12.36
C ASP A 16 1.34 7.69 10.99
N TYR A 17 1.26 6.43 10.55
CA TYR A 17 1.88 6.01 9.30
C TYR A 17 1.36 6.78 8.08
N LEU A 18 0.03 7.03 8.00
CA LEU A 18 -0.56 7.68 6.83
C LEU A 18 -0.26 9.18 6.80
N GLU A 19 -0.21 9.82 7.96
CA GLU A 19 0.23 11.21 8.11
C GLU A 19 1.70 11.38 7.72
N THR A 20 2.56 10.44 8.12
CA THR A 20 3.97 10.41 7.68
C THR A 20 4.08 10.16 6.17
N CYS A 21 3.25 9.29 5.59
CA CYS A 21 3.19 9.11 4.13
C CYS A 21 2.79 10.41 3.42
N TYR A 22 1.77 11.11 3.93
CA TYR A 22 1.34 12.39 3.38
C TYR A 22 2.48 13.41 3.43
N LEU A 23 3.18 13.52 4.56
CA LEU A 23 4.34 14.39 4.74
C LEU A 23 5.42 14.12 3.69
N LEU A 24 5.77 12.85 3.48
CA LEU A 24 6.81 12.48 2.53
C LEU A 24 6.42 12.80 1.08
N LEU A 25 5.16 12.58 0.72
CA LEU A 25 4.61 12.83 -0.61
C LEU A 25 4.43 14.33 -0.91
N ASN A 26 3.87 15.09 0.04
CA ASN A 26 3.44 16.48 -0.18
C ASN A 26 4.42 17.53 0.36
N GLY A 27 5.35 17.13 1.23
CA GLY A 27 6.39 18.00 1.79
C GLY A 27 6.06 18.62 3.15
N GLU A 28 4.78 18.69 3.52
CA GLU A 28 4.31 19.26 4.79
C GLU A 28 3.31 18.33 5.49
N LEU A 29 3.13 18.51 6.80
CA LEU A 29 2.12 17.78 7.56
C LEU A 29 0.70 18.18 7.10
N PRO A 30 -0.24 17.21 7.02
CA PRO A 30 -1.60 17.50 6.58
C PRO A 30 -2.39 18.30 7.63
N THR A 31 -3.32 19.13 7.18
CA THR A 31 -4.43 19.59 8.02
C THR A 31 -5.39 18.42 8.33
N ALA A 32 -6.28 18.59 9.30
CA ALA A 32 -7.27 17.55 9.65
C ALA A 32 -8.13 17.14 8.45
N GLU A 33 -8.53 18.10 7.61
CA GLU A 33 -9.31 17.86 6.39
C GLU A 33 -8.50 17.08 5.34
N GLN A 34 -7.25 17.50 5.09
CA GLN A 34 -6.34 16.83 4.17
C GLN A 34 -6.05 15.40 4.61
N LYS A 35 -5.85 15.18 5.91
CA LYS A 35 -5.64 13.86 6.50
C LYS A 35 -6.86 12.97 6.28
N ALA A 36 -8.06 13.48 6.59
CA ALA A 36 -9.30 12.72 6.38
C ALA A 36 -9.50 12.34 4.91
N GLN A 37 -9.26 13.26 3.99
CA GLN A 37 -9.34 13.00 2.55
C GLN A 37 -8.30 11.95 2.12
N PHE A 38 -7.05 12.10 2.52
CA PHE A 38 -5.98 11.16 2.17
C PHE A 38 -6.28 9.74 2.68
N VAL A 39 -6.71 9.62 3.94
CA VAL A 39 -7.10 8.33 4.54
C VAL A 39 -8.26 7.71 3.75
N ALA A 40 -9.26 8.49 3.37
CA ALA A 40 -10.39 7.99 2.58
C ALA A 40 -9.95 7.48 1.20
N VAL A 41 -9.07 8.22 0.50
CA VAL A 41 -8.54 7.79 -0.80
C VAL A 41 -7.74 6.50 -0.66
N VAL A 42 -6.87 6.39 0.34
CA VAL A 42 -6.08 5.18 0.59
C VAL A 42 -7.00 3.99 0.88
N LYS A 43 -7.97 4.13 1.79
CA LYS A 43 -8.91 3.06 2.15
C LYS A 43 -9.68 2.53 0.93
N ASN A 44 -10.13 3.42 0.05
CA ASN A 44 -10.85 3.06 -1.17
C ASN A 44 -9.99 2.34 -2.24
N HIS A 45 -8.67 2.34 -2.10
CA HIS A 45 -7.76 1.69 -3.05
C HIS A 45 -7.07 0.43 -2.51
N THR A 46 -7.42 -0.03 -1.31
CA THR A 46 -6.78 -1.19 -0.65
C THR A 46 -7.03 -2.52 -1.36
N MET A 47 -8.21 -2.71 -1.96
CA MET A 47 -8.53 -3.93 -2.70
C MET A 47 -7.70 -4.06 -3.98
N VAL A 48 -7.29 -5.29 -4.29
CA VAL A 48 -6.58 -5.63 -5.53
C VAL A 48 -7.51 -6.32 -6.51
N HIS A 49 -7.18 -6.26 -7.80
CA HIS A 49 -7.97 -6.91 -8.84
C HIS A 49 -8.00 -8.44 -8.63
N GLU A 50 -9.16 -9.08 -8.77
CA GLU A 50 -9.33 -10.52 -8.45
C GLU A 50 -8.41 -11.44 -9.26
N GLN A 51 -8.15 -11.11 -10.53
CA GLN A 51 -7.20 -11.88 -11.35
C GLN A 51 -5.78 -11.90 -10.78
N LEU A 52 -5.42 -10.95 -9.92
CA LEU A 52 -4.13 -10.96 -9.23
C LEU A 52 -4.01 -12.18 -8.31
N LYS A 53 -5.11 -12.68 -7.73
CA LYS A 53 -5.08 -13.93 -6.92
C LYS A 53 -4.68 -15.13 -7.75
N THR A 54 -5.16 -15.22 -9.00
CA THR A 54 -4.76 -16.28 -9.91
C THR A 54 -3.28 -16.18 -10.27
N PHE A 55 -2.74 -14.96 -10.38
CA PHE A 55 -1.32 -14.73 -10.63
C PHE A 55 -0.43 -15.29 -9.50
N PHE A 56 -0.87 -15.26 -8.24
CA PHE A 56 -0.13 -15.89 -7.13
C PHE A 56 0.07 -17.41 -7.32
N ASN A 57 -0.88 -18.10 -7.95
CA ASN A 57 -0.76 -19.54 -8.23
C ASN A 57 0.33 -19.89 -9.26
N GLY A 58 0.86 -18.89 -9.98
CA GLY A 58 1.99 -19.07 -10.88
C GLY A 58 3.33 -19.24 -10.15
N PHE A 59 3.42 -18.86 -8.88
CA PHE A 59 4.63 -19.04 -8.07
C PHE A 59 4.65 -20.42 -7.42
N ARG A 60 5.84 -20.99 -7.20
CA ARG A 60 5.97 -22.15 -6.34
C ARG A 60 5.64 -21.80 -4.89
N ARG A 61 5.11 -22.76 -4.12
CA ARG A 61 4.76 -22.57 -2.70
C ARG A 61 5.98 -22.32 -1.80
N ASP A 62 7.15 -22.79 -2.22
CA ASP A 62 8.44 -22.60 -1.54
C ASP A 62 9.20 -21.35 -2.02
N ALA A 63 8.58 -20.51 -2.86
CA ALA A 63 9.19 -19.28 -3.31
C ALA A 63 9.40 -18.31 -2.14
N HIS A 64 10.56 -17.68 -2.09
CA HIS A 64 10.87 -16.68 -1.07
C HIS A 64 9.86 -15.51 -1.15
N PRO A 65 9.25 -15.06 -0.03
CA PRO A 65 8.24 -13.99 -0.03
C PRO A 65 8.64 -12.74 -0.82
N MET A 66 9.90 -12.29 -0.68
CA MET A 66 10.40 -11.13 -1.44
C MET A 66 10.42 -11.35 -2.95
N ALA A 67 10.68 -12.57 -3.44
CA ALA A 67 10.67 -12.86 -4.87
C ALA A 67 9.24 -12.77 -5.44
N VAL A 68 8.26 -13.31 -4.70
CA VAL A 68 6.83 -13.18 -5.03
C VAL A 68 6.43 -11.71 -5.01
N MET A 69 6.81 -10.96 -3.98
CA MET A 69 6.51 -9.55 -3.84
C MET A 69 7.02 -8.73 -5.03
N CYS A 70 8.29 -8.91 -5.45
CA CYS A 70 8.84 -8.24 -6.62
C CYS A 70 8.06 -8.55 -7.90
N GLY A 71 7.70 -9.82 -8.13
CA GLY A 71 6.94 -10.23 -9.31
C GLY A 71 5.53 -9.64 -9.33
N VAL A 72 4.83 -9.68 -8.20
CA VAL A 72 3.45 -9.19 -8.08
C VAL A 72 3.38 -7.66 -8.19
N VAL A 73 4.31 -6.93 -7.56
CA VAL A 73 4.38 -5.47 -7.69
C VAL A 73 4.66 -5.06 -9.14
N GLY A 74 5.56 -5.77 -9.83
CA GLY A 74 5.81 -5.54 -11.26
C GLY A 74 4.56 -5.80 -12.12
N ALA A 75 3.80 -6.86 -11.80
CA ALA A 75 2.58 -7.21 -12.52
C ALA A 75 1.46 -6.16 -12.37
N LEU A 76 1.47 -5.32 -11.32
CA LEU A 76 0.48 -4.24 -11.16
C LEU A 76 0.43 -3.32 -12.38
N SER A 77 1.56 -3.10 -13.07
CA SER A 77 1.60 -2.28 -14.29
C SER A 77 0.67 -2.79 -15.39
N ALA A 78 0.41 -4.10 -15.46
CA ALA A 78 -0.52 -4.71 -16.42
C ALA A 78 -2.00 -4.50 -16.04
N PHE A 79 -2.31 -4.33 -14.76
CA PHE A 79 -3.68 -4.14 -14.27
C PHE A 79 -4.08 -2.66 -14.17
N TYR A 80 -3.12 -1.78 -13.90
CA TYR A 80 -3.34 -0.36 -13.65
C TYR A 80 -2.69 0.51 -14.73
N HIS A 81 -2.99 0.18 -16.00
CA HIS A 81 -2.41 0.86 -17.16
C HIS A 81 -3.01 2.25 -17.43
N ASP A 82 -4.08 2.62 -16.72
CA ASP A 82 -4.79 3.89 -16.82
C ASP A 82 -4.00 5.08 -16.23
N SER A 83 -2.96 4.83 -15.43
CA SER A 83 -2.19 5.88 -14.72
C SER A 83 -0.68 5.76 -14.91
N LEU A 84 -0.22 5.37 -16.12
CA LEU A 84 1.21 5.11 -16.41
C LEU A 84 1.97 6.26 -17.10
N ASP A 85 1.29 7.36 -17.44
CA ASP A 85 1.99 8.53 -18.00
C ASP A 85 2.80 9.25 -16.91
N ILE A 86 4.13 9.10 -16.98
CA ILE A 86 5.08 9.70 -16.05
C ILE A 86 5.16 11.23 -16.14
N ASN A 87 4.74 11.81 -17.27
CA ASN A 87 4.76 13.27 -17.47
C ASN A 87 3.51 13.93 -16.90
N ASN A 88 2.43 13.17 -16.69
CA ASN A 88 1.20 13.68 -16.10
C ASN A 88 1.30 13.69 -14.56
N PRO A 89 1.24 14.87 -13.90
CA PRO A 89 1.25 14.96 -12.43
C PRO A 89 0.15 14.15 -11.75
N GLN A 90 -1.06 14.12 -12.31
CA GLN A 90 -2.20 13.40 -11.73
C GLN A 90 -1.99 11.89 -11.76
N HIS A 91 -1.43 11.36 -12.85
CA HIS A 91 -1.13 9.92 -12.96
C HIS A 91 -0.07 9.48 -11.94
N ARG A 92 0.94 10.33 -11.70
CA ARG A 92 1.95 10.08 -10.67
C ARG A 92 1.35 10.04 -9.27
N GLU A 93 0.46 10.99 -8.96
CA GLU A 93 -0.24 11.03 -7.67
C GLU A 93 -1.12 9.80 -7.46
N ILE A 94 -1.95 9.45 -8.45
CA ILE A 94 -2.81 8.26 -8.40
C ILE A 94 -1.99 7.00 -8.21
N SER A 95 -0.89 6.84 -8.95
CA SER A 95 0.00 5.69 -8.84
C SER A 95 0.69 5.60 -7.47
N ALA A 96 1.16 6.71 -6.93
CA ALA A 96 1.76 6.75 -5.59
C ALA A 96 0.76 6.33 -4.51
N VAL A 97 -0.45 6.86 -4.54
CA VAL A 97 -1.51 6.53 -3.57
C VAL A 97 -1.96 5.08 -3.72
N ARG A 98 -2.12 4.58 -4.94
CA ARG A 98 -2.45 3.17 -5.20
C ARG A 98 -1.38 2.23 -4.65
N LEU A 99 -0.10 2.56 -4.79
CA LEU A 99 0.98 1.76 -4.23
C LEU A 99 0.89 1.75 -2.70
N VAL A 100 0.78 2.91 -2.03
CA VAL A 100 0.63 2.96 -0.56
C VAL A 100 -0.57 2.14 -0.10
N ALA A 101 -1.70 2.22 -0.81
CA ALA A 101 -2.92 1.49 -0.44
C ALA A 101 -2.81 -0.04 -0.64
N LYS A 102 -2.17 -0.50 -1.72
CA LYS A 102 -2.16 -1.92 -2.11
C LYS A 102 -1.01 -2.70 -1.52
N MET A 103 0.10 -2.05 -1.17
CA MET A 103 1.30 -2.74 -0.65
C MET A 103 1.01 -3.61 0.58
N PRO A 104 0.21 -3.18 1.58
CA PRO A 104 -0.16 -4.06 2.71
C PRO A 104 -0.95 -5.29 2.28
N THR A 105 -1.91 -5.12 1.37
CA THR A 105 -2.73 -6.23 0.84
C THR A 105 -1.84 -7.24 0.13
N LEU A 106 -0.90 -6.77 -0.71
CA LEU A 106 0.05 -7.65 -1.40
C LEU A 106 0.98 -8.38 -0.44
N ALA A 107 1.56 -7.66 0.52
CA ALA A 107 2.46 -8.25 1.52
C ALA A 107 1.74 -9.34 2.35
N ALA A 108 0.50 -9.08 2.78
CA ALA A 108 -0.31 -10.05 3.49
C ALA A 108 -0.68 -11.26 2.61
N MET A 109 -1.05 -11.04 1.35
CA MET A 109 -1.32 -12.12 0.39
C MET A 109 -0.08 -12.99 0.15
N VAL A 110 1.10 -12.39 0.02
CA VAL A 110 2.38 -13.10 -0.10
C VAL A 110 2.62 -13.99 1.11
N TYR A 111 2.39 -13.47 2.33
CA TYR A 111 2.56 -14.22 3.56
C TYR A 111 1.56 -15.39 3.68
N LYS A 112 0.27 -15.15 3.44
CA LYS A 112 -0.76 -16.21 3.42
C LYS A 112 -0.44 -17.27 2.37
N TYR A 113 0.06 -16.86 1.20
CA TYR A 113 0.45 -17.77 0.13
C TYR A 113 1.59 -18.71 0.55
N SER A 114 2.64 -18.19 1.19
CA SER A 114 3.77 -18.99 1.68
C SER A 114 3.38 -19.92 2.82
N MET A 115 2.38 -19.53 3.63
CA MET A 115 1.84 -20.37 4.72
C MET A 115 0.78 -21.38 4.25
N GLY A 116 0.33 -21.34 2.99
CA GLY A 116 -0.75 -22.20 2.51
C GLY A 116 -2.14 -21.83 3.04
N GLN A 117 -2.30 -20.63 3.62
CA GLN A 117 -3.54 -20.15 4.22
C GLN A 117 -4.40 -19.37 3.20
N PRO A 118 -5.72 -19.26 3.43
CA PRO A 118 -6.58 -18.42 2.61
C PRO A 118 -6.20 -16.93 2.73
N MET A 119 -6.32 -16.20 1.61
CA MET A 119 -6.09 -14.76 1.58
C MET A 119 -7.26 -14.01 2.22
N MET A 120 -6.95 -13.03 3.07
CA MET A 120 -7.93 -12.20 3.75
C MET A 120 -8.13 -10.87 3.00
N TYR A 121 -9.36 -10.36 2.98
CA TYR A 121 -9.66 -9.08 2.35
C TYR A 121 -9.42 -7.90 3.32
N PRO A 122 -9.10 -6.71 2.78
CA PRO A 122 -9.06 -5.47 3.55
C PRO A 122 -10.40 -5.15 4.21
N ARG A 123 -10.34 -4.50 5.37
CA ARG A 123 -11.47 -4.00 6.15
C ARG A 123 -11.39 -2.49 6.31
N ASN A 124 -12.40 -1.78 5.80
CA ASN A 124 -12.42 -0.32 5.79
C ASN A 124 -12.67 0.31 7.17
N ASP A 125 -13.20 -0.45 8.11
CA ASP A 125 -13.44 -0.04 9.50
C ASP A 125 -12.16 0.00 10.34
N LEU A 126 -11.07 -0.64 9.88
CA LEU A 126 -9.78 -0.67 10.57
C LEU A 126 -8.85 0.47 10.14
N SER A 127 -7.86 0.81 10.98
CA SER A 127 -6.74 1.67 10.60
C SER A 127 -5.75 0.94 9.66
N TYR A 128 -4.77 1.67 9.12
CA TYR A 128 -3.80 1.09 8.19
C TYR A 128 -3.02 -0.10 8.80
N ALA A 129 -2.50 0.09 10.02
CA ALA A 129 -1.74 -0.94 10.72
C ALA A 129 -2.62 -2.10 11.19
N GLU A 130 -3.81 -1.80 11.74
CA GLU A 130 -4.76 -2.83 12.18
C GLU A 130 -5.25 -3.68 11.00
N ASN A 131 -5.54 -3.04 9.86
CA ASN A 131 -5.96 -3.75 8.66
C ASN A 131 -4.85 -4.67 8.14
N PHE A 132 -3.59 -4.21 8.17
CA PHE A 132 -2.45 -5.05 7.78
C PHE A 132 -2.32 -6.27 8.70
N LEU A 133 -2.39 -6.09 10.02
CA LEU A 133 -2.35 -7.19 10.99
C LEU A 133 -3.52 -8.16 10.85
N HIS A 134 -4.73 -7.67 10.54
CA HIS A 134 -5.90 -8.50 10.27
C HIS A 134 -5.73 -9.38 9.02
N MET A 135 -5.01 -8.89 8.00
CA MET A 135 -4.81 -9.63 6.76
C MET A 135 -3.67 -10.66 6.82
N MET A 136 -2.69 -10.45 7.71
CA MET A 136 -1.54 -11.34 7.94
C MET A 136 -1.95 -12.67 8.56
#